data_AF-K1SJW6-F1
#
_entry.id   AF-K1SJW6-F1
#
_cell.length_a   1.000
_cell.length_b   1.000
_cell.length_c   1.000
_cell.angle_alpha   90.00
_cell.angle_beta   90.00
_cell.angle_gamma   90.00
#
_symmetry.space_group_name_H-M   'P 1'
#
loop_
_entity.id
_entity.type
_entity.pdbx_description
1 polymer ?
#
loop_
_entity_poly.entity_id
_entity_poly.type
_entity_poly.pdbx_seq_one_letter_code
_entity_poly.pdbx_strand_id
1 'polypeptide(L)'
;MVEAAIDHKAVEVKAPEGSPSEYFGTKVFGREAMRRYLNKTVYAQLLDTMQRGTPLTLEVADGVAAGMRQWALDHGADHYTHWFQPLTGGTAEKHDAFAEPDGCGGVLDEFPEGACPAGARCVVVSER
;
A
#
# COMPACT_ATOMS: atom_id res chain seq x y z
N MET A 1 -5.59 -22.69 -28.90
CA MET A 1 -6.00 -22.16 -27.57
C MET A 1 -6.47 -23.25 -26.61
N VAL A 2 -7.10 -24.35 -27.06
CA VAL A 2 -7.49 -25.48 -26.17
C VAL A 2 -6.29 -26.38 -25.81
N GLU A 3 -5.41 -26.67 -26.78
CA GLU A 3 -4.23 -27.54 -26.60
C GLU A 3 -3.29 -27.06 -25.49
N ALA A 4 -3.02 -25.75 -25.41
CA ALA A 4 -2.15 -25.15 -24.40
C ALA A 4 -2.74 -25.19 -22.97
N ALA A 5 -4.07 -25.25 -22.85
CA ALA A 5 -4.73 -25.38 -21.55
C ALA A 5 -4.72 -26.84 -21.04
N ILE A 6 -4.66 -27.81 -21.95
CA ILE A 6 -4.57 -29.24 -21.62
C ILE A 6 -3.19 -29.59 -21.07
N ASP A 7 -2.12 -28.98 -21.61
CA ASP A 7 -0.74 -29.24 -21.19
C ASP A 7 -0.30 -28.39 -19.97
N HIS A 8 -1.15 -27.47 -19.51
CA HIS A 8 -0.84 -26.62 -18.37
C HIS A 8 -0.92 -27.43 -17.07
N LYS A 9 0.25 -27.86 -16.56
CA LYS A 9 0.35 -28.41 -15.21
C LYS A 9 0.12 -27.34 -14.17
N ALA A 10 -0.65 -27.67 -13.13
CA ALA A 10 -0.83 -26.81 -11.98
C ALA A 10 0.53 -26.56 -11.31
N VAL A 11 0.82 -25.28 -11.04
CA VAL A 11 2.00 -24.90 -10.27
C VAL A 11 1.81 -25.40 -8.84
N GLU A 12 2.76 -26.16 -8.30
CA GLU A 12 2.73 -26.56 -6.90
C GLU A 12 2.96 -25.34 -6.01
N VAL A 13 1.90 -24.89 -5.34
CA VAL A 13 1.97 -23.82 -4.35
C VAL A 13 2.34 -24.43 -3.02
N LYS A 14 3.51 -24.08 -2.49
CA LYS A 14 3.86 -24.41 -1.10
C LYS A 14 2.96 -23.61 -0.17
N ALA A 15 2.14 -24.32 0.61
CA ALA A 15 1.40 -23.68 1.68
C ALA A 15 2.40 -23.08 2.67
N PRO A 16 2.15 -21.84 3.16
CA PRO A 16 2.99 -21.26 4.20
C PRO A 16 2.99 -22.19 5.41
N GLU A 17 4.17 -22.45 5.96
CA GLU A 17 4.32 -23.21 7.19
C GLU A 17 3.80 -22.37 8.36
N GLY A 18 2.91 -22.93 9.17
CA GLY A 18 2.41 -22.29 10.39
C GLY A 18 0.89 -22.20 10.52
N SER A 19 0.46 -21.56 11.60
CA SER A 19 -0.95 -21.24 11.84
C SER A 19 -1.39 -20.10 10.91
N PRO A 20 -2.63 -20.11 10.39
CA PRO A 20 -3.19 -18.98 9.63
C PRO A 20 -3.01 -17.62 10.28
N SER A 21 -2.96 -17.56 11.61
CA SER A 21 -2.72 -16.33 12.37
C SER A 21 -1.32 -15.74 12.20
N GLU A 22 -0.32 -16.53 11.80
CA GLU A 22 1.08 -16.10 11.72
C GLU A 22 1.38 -15.34 10.43
N TYR A 23 0.73 -15.70 9.32
CA TYR A 23 0.91 -15.01 8.03
C TYR A 23 -0.23 -14.04 7.70
N PHE A 24 -1.40 -14.18 8.34
CA PHE A 24 -2.54 -13.31 8.09
C PHE A 24 -2.25 -11.86 8.50
N GLY A 25 -2.45 -10.93 7.57
CA GLY A 25 -2.26 -9.49 7.82
C GLY A 25 -0.81 -9.02 7.89
N THR A 26 0.18 -9.89 7.66
CA THR A 26 1.61 -9.52 7.66
C THR A 26 1.96 -8.47 6.62
N LYS A 27 1.29 -8.49 5.47
CA LYS A 27 1.46 -7.53 4.36
C LYS A 27 0.37 -6.45 4.37
N VAL A 28 -0.18 -6.13 5.54
CA VAL A 28 -1.19 -5.08 5.69
C VAL A 28 -0.67 -4.01 6.64
N PHE A 29 -0.75 -2.74 6.23
CA PHE A 29 -0.49 -1.60 7.11
C PHE A 29 -1.63 -1.44 8.12
N GLY A 30 -1.68 -2.35 9.10
CA GLY A 30 -2.70 -2.40 10.14
C GLY A 30 -2.38 -1.51 11.34
N ARG A 31 -3.22 -1.57 12.38
CA ARG A 31 -3.07 -0.74 13.59
C ARG A 31 -1.74 -0.96 14.32
N GLU A 32 -1.20 -2.16 14.30
CA GLU A 32 0.09 -2.47 14.92
C GLU A 32 1.25 -1.83 14.16
N ALA A 33 1.25 -1.92 12.82
CA ALA A 33 2.22 -1.24 11.97
C ALA A 33 2.10 0.28 12.13
N MET A 34 0.88 0.82 12.05
CA MET A 34 0.63 2.25 12.28
C MET A 34 1.21 2.76 13.60
N ARG A 35 1.13 1.99 14.70
CA ARG A 35 1.72 2.39 15.99
C ARG A 35 3.25 2.41 16.00
N ARG A 36 3.90 1.62 15.15
CA ARG A 36 5.36 1.56 15.05
C ARG A 36 5.92 2.63 14.13
N TYR A 37 5.22 2.90 13.02
CA TYR A 37 5.69 3.77 11.94
C TYR A 37 5.10 5.19 11.96
N LEU A 38 4.03 5.46 12.72
CA LEU A 38 3.43 6.79 12.81
C LEU A 38 3.73 7.48 14.14
N ASN A 39 3.89 8.80 14.06
CA ASN A 39 3.95 9.67 15.24
C ASN A 39 2.66 9.58 16.05
N LYS A 40 2.76 9.69 17.38
CA LYS A 40 1.64 9.57 18.31
C LYS A 40 0.47 10.52 17.96
N THR A 41 0.79 11.75 17.55
CA THR A 41 -0.20 12.76 17.15
C THR A 41 -0.92 12.36 15.86
N VAL A 42 -0.16 11.97 14.83
CA VAL A 42 -0.69 11.53 13.53
C VAL A 42 -1.55 10.27 13.69
N TYR A 43 -1.11 9.31 14.50
CA TYR A 43 -1.87 8.10 14.80
C TYR A 43 -3.21 8.40 15.48
N ALA A 44 -3.21 9.32 16.47
CA ALA A 44 -4.43 9.71 17.17
C ALA A 44 -5.42 10.42 16.25
N GLN A 45 -4.94 11.34 15.40
CA GLN A 45 -5.77 12.05 14.43
C GLN A 45 -6.34 11.11 13.36
N LEU A 46 -5.52 10.18 12.84
CA LEU A 46 -5.99 9.16 11.89
C LEU A 46 -7.07 8.28 12.52
N LEU A 47 -6.90 7.86 13.77
CA LEU A 47 -7.90 7.06 14.48
C LEU A 47 -9.23 7.82 14.66
N ASP A 48 -9.16 9.11 14.95
CA ASP A 48 -10.32 9.98 15.08
C ASP A 48 -11.05 10.12 13.73
N THR A 49 -10.31 10.35 12.64
CA THR A 49 -10.86 10.35 11.28
C THR A 49 -11.56 9.04 10.93
N MET A 50 -10.96 7.89 11.29
CA MET A 50 -11.56 6.58 11.02
C MET A 50 -12.84 6.31 11.84
N GLN A 51 -12.92 6.78 13.09
CA GLN A 51 -14.03 6.48 14.00
C GLN A 51 -15.15 7.51 13.95
N ARG A 52 -14.81 8.79 13.78
CA ARG A 52 -15.75 9.92 13.83
C ARG A 52 -16.04 10.52 12.47
N GLY A 53 -15.29 10.13 11.43
CA GLY A 53 -15.42 10.72 10.10
C GLY A 53 -14.94 12.17 10.04
N THR A 54 -14.03 12.58 10.94
CA THR A 54 -13.42 13.91 10.90
C THR A 54 -12.55 14.07 9.66
N PRO A 55 -12.52 15.26 9.02
CA PRO A 55 -11.72 15.48 7.82
C PRO A 55 -10.24 15.18 8.06
N LEU A 56 -9.61 14.48 7.12
CA LEU A 56 -8.17 14.26 7.15
C LEU A 56 -7.48 15.56 6.70
N THR A 57 -6.64 16.14 7.56
CA THR A 57 -5.84 17.30 7.19
C THR A 57 -4.64 16.87 6.36
N LEU A 58 -4.14 17.77 5.50
CA LEU A 58 -3.00 17.48 4.63
C LEU A 58 -1.75 17.07 5.43
N GLU A 59 -1.44 17.80 6.51
CA GLU A 59 -0.31 17.48 7.39
C GLU A 59 -0.38 16.05 7.99
N VAL A 60 -1.58 15.58 8.32
CA VAL A 60 -1.78 14.21 8.81
C VAL A 60 -1.65 13.22 7.68
N ALA A 61 -2.17 13.54 6.49
CA ALA A 61 -2.03 12.70 5.30
C ALA A 61 -0.56 12.51 4.92
N ASP A 62 0.25 13.56 4.96
CA ASP A 62 1.69 13.51 4.65
C ASP A 62 2.45 12.68 5.69
N GLY A 63 2.13 12.86 6.97
CA GLY A 63 2.68 12.03 8.05
C GLY A 63 2.32 10.55 7.92
N VAL A 64 1.11 10.25 7.44
CA VAL A 64 0.69 8.88 7.15
C VAL A 64 1.40 8.33 5.92
N ALA A 65 1.54 9.11 4.84
CA ALA A 65 2.24 8.72 3.63
C ALA A 65 3.71 8.37 3.90
N ALA A 66 4.41 9.20 4.68
CA ALA A 66 5.79 8.94 5.09
C ALA A 66 5.94 7.63 5.88
N GLY A 67 5.06 7.40 6.86
CA GLY A 67 5.08 6.16 7.66
C GLY A 67 4.68 4.91 6.85
N MET A 68 3.71 5.05 5.94
CA MET A 68 3.31 3.98 5.02
C MET A 68 4.45 3.61 4.07
N ARG A 69 5.19 4.60 3.57
CA ARG A 69 6.33 4.37 2.69
C ARG A 69 7.48 3.66 3.40
N GLN A 70 7.85 4.09 4.61
CA GLN A 70 8.90 3.39 5.37
C GLN A 70 8.50 1.94 5.64
N TRP A 71 7.25 1.70 6.02
CA TRP A 71 6.74 0.35 6.18
C TRP A 71 6.78 -0.46 4.87
N ALA A 72 6.44 0.16 3.74
CA ALA A 72 6.49 -0.44 2.40
C ALA A 72 7.90 -0.91 2.03
N LEU A 73 8.87 -0.02 2.18
CA LEU A 73 10.28 -0.27 1.88
C LEU A 73 10.83 -1.41 2.75
N ASP A 74 10.51 -1.42 4.05
CA ASP A 74 10.89 -2.51 4.97
C ASP A 74 10.32 -3.87 4.54
N HIS A 75 9.18 -3.88 3.84
CA HIS A 75 8.52 -5.09 3.35
C HIS A 75 8.89 -5.43 1.90
N GLY A 76 9.80 -4.66 1.29
CA GLY A 76 10.36 -4.88 -0.03
C GLY A 76 9.48 -4.40 -1.18
N ALA A 77 8.59 -3.44 -0.94
CA ALA A 77 7.74 -2.86 -1.97
C ALA A 77 8.43 -1.68 -2.67
N ASP A 78 8.36 -1.68 -4.01
CA ASP A 78 9.00 -0.70 -4.89
C ASP A 78 7.99 0.18 -5.63
N HIS A 79 6.68 -0.12 -5.53
CA HIS A 79 5.61 0.62 -6.16
C HIS A 79 4.42 0.83 -5.21
N TYR A 80 3.63 1.87 -5.50
CA TYR A 80 2.32 2.07 -4.89
C TYR A 80 1.24 2.21 -5.97
N THR A 81 0.00 1.92 -5.60
CA THR A 81 -1.15 2.10 -6.48
C THR A 81 -2.36 2.63 -5.71
N HIS A 82 -3.15 3.48 -6.38
CA HIS A 82 -4.50 3.80 -5.93
C HIS A 82 -5.43 2.67 -6.33
N TRP A 83 -5.70 1.76 -5.40
CA TRP A 83 -6.64 0.68 -5.66
C TRP A 83 -8.07 1.13 -5.36
N PHE A 84 -8.89 1.24 -6.40
CA PHE A 84 -10.31 1.51 -6.28
C PHE A 84 -11.12 0.69 -7.29
N GLN A 85 -12.34 0.33 -6.91
CA GLN A 85 -13.29 -0.33 -7.81
C GLN A 85 -14.22 0.72 -8.42
N PRO A 86 -14.01 1.13 -9.69
CA PRO A 86 -14.94 2.04 -10.34
C PRO A 86 -16.27 1.33 -10.66
N LEU A 87 -17.37 2.10 -10.69
CA LEU A 87 -18.72 1.62 -11.00
C LEU A 87 -18.89 1.14 -12.46
N THR A 88 -17.83 1.16 -13.27
CA THR A 88 -17.79 0.73 -14.67
C THR A 88 -17.47 -0.76 -14.86
N GLY A 89 -17.32 -1.54 -13.78
CA GLY A 89 -17.21 -3.01 -13.85
C GLY A 89 -15.83 -3.56 -14.22
N GLY A 90 -14.82 -2.71 -14.38
CA GLY A 90 -13.40 -3.10 -14.51
C GLY A 90 -12.57 -2.57 -13.34
N THR A 91 -11.43 -3.18 -13.05
CA THR A 91 -10.49 -2.67 -12.03
C THR A 91 -9.58 -1.62 -12.69
N ALA A 92 -9.49 -0.42 -12.10
CA ALA A 92 -8.54 0.59 -12.55
C ALA A 92 -7.35 0.59 -11.59
N GLU A 93 -6.17 0.26 -12.11
CA GLU A 93 -4.93 0.21 -11.35
C GLU A 93 -3.92 1.09 -12.07
N LYS A 94 -3.25 1.97 -11.33
CA LYS A 94 -2.13 2.79 -11.83
C LYS A 94 -0.95 2.52 -10.93
N HIS A 95 0.11 1.92 -11.49
CA HIS A 95 1.36 1.68 -10.78
C HIS A 95 2.17 2.97 -10.85
N ASP A 96 2.37 3.60 -9.70
CA ASP A 96 3.26 4.75 -9.55
C ASP A 96 4.50 4.30 -8.75
N ALA A 97 5.69 4.60 -9.28
CA ALA A 97 6.95 4.30 -8.60
C ALA A 97 7.19 5.33 -7.49
N PHE A 98 7.87 4.93 -6.43
CA PHE A 98 8.32 5.86 -5.40
C PHE A 98 9.46 6.78 -5.88
N ALA A 99 10.07 6.47 -7.02
CA ALA A 99 11.22 7.18 -7.56
C ALA A 99 10.81 8.44 -8.36
N GLU A 100 11.12 9.62 -7.83
CA GLU A 100 11.04 10.90 -8.52
C GLU A 100 12.46 11.39 -8.93
N PRO A 101 12.65 11.88 -10.17
CA PRO A 101 13.93 12.43 -10.60
C PRO A 101 14.20 13.79 -9.94
N ASP A 102 15.35 13.94 -9.27
CA ASP A 102 15.78 15.14 -8.55
C ASP A 102 16.15 16.34 -9.46
N GLY A 103 16.08 16.16 -10.78
CA GLY A 103 16.43 17.20 -11.75
C GLY A 103 17.93 17.46 -11.90
N CYS A 104 18.79 16.97 -10.98
CA CYS A 104 20.25 17.02 -11.09
C CYS A 104 20.90 15.65 -11.40
N GLY A 105 20.11 14.69 -11.91
CA GLY A 105 20.58 13.37 -12.31
C GLY A 105 20.57 12.31 -11.20
N GLY A 106 20.06 12.65 -10.01
CA GLY A 106 19.74 11.70 -8.95
C GLY A 106 18.30 11.20 -9.02
N VAL A 107 18.04 10.08 -8.34
CA VAL A 107 16.69 9.59 -8.06
C VAL A 107 16.43 9.79 -6.58
N LEU A 108 15.41 10.58 -6.25
CA LEU A 108 14.87 10.66 -4.90
C LEU A 108 13.67 9.75 -4.83
N ASP A 109 13.70 8.81 -3.91
CA ASP A 109 12.51 8.07 -3.57
C ASP A 109 11.66 9.04 -2.73
N GLU A 110 10.52 9.53 -3.23
CA GLU A 110 9.62 10.48 -2.56
C GLU A 110 8.15 10.13 -2.87
N PHE A 111 7.27 10.27 -1.87
CA PHE A 111 5.83 10.03 -2.06
C PHE A 111 5.19 11.38 -2.41
N PRO A 112 4.58 11.55 -3.59
CA PRO A 112 4.11 12.87 -4.01
C PRO A 112 2.97 13.40 -3.11
N GLU A 113 3.00 14.70 -2.82
CA GLU A 113 1.97 15.40 -2.05
C GLU A 113 0.58 15.23 -2.72
N GLY A 114 -0.42 14.79 -1.95
CA GLY A 114 -1.78 14.55 -2.46
C GLY A 114 -2.03 13.16 -3.05
N ALA A 115 -1.06 12.24 -2.98
CA ALA A 115 -1.21 10.85 -3.40
C ALA A 115 -2.15 10.00 -2.52
N CYS A 116 -2.95 10.59 -1.63
CA CYS A 116 -4.00 9.87 -0.91
C CYS A 116 -5.28 10.72 -0.89
N PRO A 117 -6.05 10.78 -2.00
CA PRO A 117 -7.31 11.52 -2.01
C PRO A 117 -8.30 10.88 -1.03
N ALA A 118 -9.07 11.73 -0.34
CA ALA A 118 -10.05 11.30 0.65
C ALA A 118 -11.07 10.33 0.02
N GLY A 119 -11.00 9.05 0.39
CA GLY A 119 -11.87 7.98 -0.10
C GLY A 119 -11.19 6.93 -0.99
N ALA A 120 -9.94 7.15 -1.42
CA ALA A 120 -9.15 6.12 -2.08
C ALA A 120 -8.43 5.22 -1.05
N ARG A 121 -8.35 3.91 -1.35
CA ARG A 121 -7.46 3.00 -0.62
C ARG A 121 -6.14 2.93 -1.37
N CYS A 122 -5.15 3.68 -0.89
CA CYS A 122 -3.78 3.54 -1.36
C CYS A 122 -3.25 2.16 -0.93
N VAL A 123 -2.89 1.34 -1.90
CA VAL A 123 -2.33 0.01 -1.69
C VAL A 123 -0.88 0.06 -2.14
N VAL A 124 0.01 -0.35 -1.25
CA VAL A 124 1.42 -0.54 -1.57
C VAL A 124 1.56 -1.93 -2.20
N VAL A 125 2.22 -2.01 -3.35
CA VAL A 125 2.38 -3.26 -4.10
C VAL A 125 3.85 -3.70 -4.02
N SER A 126 4.05 -4.91 -3.50
CA SER A 126 5.35 -5.60 -3.52
C SER A 126 5.37 -6.51 -4.73
N GLU A 127 6.12 -6.18 -5.77
CA GLU A 127 6.38 -7.07 -6.90
C GLU A 127 7.56 -8.00 -6.57
N ARG A 128 7.34 -8.99 -5.71
CA ARG A 128 8.25 -10.14 -5.55
C ARG A 128 7.51 -11.40 -5.16
#